data_AF-A0A484Y657-F1
#
_entry.id   AF-A0A484Y657-F1
#
_cell.length_a   1.000
_cell.length_b   1.000
_cell.length_c   1.000
_cell.angle_alpha   90.00
_cell.angle_beta   90.00
_cell.angle_gamma   90.00
#
_symmetry.space_group_name_H-M   'P 1'
#
loop_
_entity.id
_entity.type
_entity.pdbx_description
1 polymer ?
#
loop_
_entity_poly.entity_id
_entity_poly.type
_entity_poly.pdbx_seq_one_letter_code
_entity_poly.pdbx_strand_id
1 'polypeptide(L)'
;MLDGFKMDSSFYTDGSLSNNDTALLIGNGLKLRILDGTRPFTFNQYNEYADFTGSTLQVEQTYTAELSPVAGKAIDSGPFETVVLFKINYH
;
A
#
# COMPACT_ATOMS: atom_id res chain seq x y z
N MET A 1 15.55 21.27 -21.88
CA MET A 1 15.03 20.28 -20.93
C MET A 1 13.66 20.77 -20.52
N LEU A 2 12.62 19.96 -20.65
CA LEU A 2 11.36 20.26 -19.98
C LEU A 2 11.57 19.86 -18.51
N ASP A 3 11.45 20.82 -17.61
CA ASP A 3 11.51 20.59 -16.18
C ASP A 3 10.27 19.77 -15.79
N GLY A 4 10.42 18.45 -15.77
CA GLY A 4 9.41 17.55 -15.22
C GLY A 4 9.55 17.38 -13.72
N PHE A 5 8.51 16.85 -13.10
CA PHE A 5 8.51 16.42 -11.71
C PHE A 5 8.20 14.94 -11.62
N LYS A 6 8.67 14.31 -10.55
CA LYS A 6 8.32 12.93 -10.20
C LYS A 6 7.38 12.96 -9.01
N MET A 7 6.52 11.96 -8.95
CA MET A 7 5.63 11.75 -7.81
C MET A 7 5.99 10.42 -7.19
N ASP A 8 6.21 10.42 -5.87
CA ASP A 8 6.31 9.22 -5.07
C ASP A 8 5.02 9.00 -4.31
N SER A 9 4.67 7.74 -4.08
CA SER A 9 3.53 7.39 -3.24
C SER A 9 3.89 6.36 -2.17
N SER A 10 3.07 6.32 -1.12
CA SER A 10 3.16 5.34 -0.06
C SER A 10 1.76 4.93 0.43
N PHE A 11 1.56 3.64 0.62
CA PHE A 11 0.46 3.13 1.46
C PHE A 11 0.91 3.19 2.92
N TYR A 12 0.28 4.06 3.69
CA TYR A 12 0.69 4.39 5.04
C TYR A 12 -0.31 3.88 6.08
N THR A 13 0.20 3.39 7.20
CA THR A 13 -0.58 2.98 8.37
C THR A 13 0.24 3.14 9.64
N ASP A 14 -0.42 3.39 10.76
CA ASP A 14 0.13 3.36 12.12
C ASP A 14 -0.10 2.00 12.81
N GLY A 15 -0.77 1.06 12.14
CA GLY A 15 -1.04 -0.27 12.64
C GLY A 15 0.18 -1.19 12.66
N SER A 16 0.04 -2.34 13.32
CA SER A 16 1.11 -3.33 13.41
C SER A 16 1.34 -4.02 12.05
N LEU A 17 2.59 -4.11 11.62
CA LEU A 17 2.95 -4.73 10.35
C LEU A 17 3.59 -6.12 10.55
N SER A 18 3.57 -6.94 9.51
CA SER A 18 4.38 -8.17 9.44
C SER A 18 5.88 -7.85 9.39
N ASN A 19 6.75 -8.82 9.67
CA ASN A 19 8.21 -8.61 9.76
C ASN A 19 8.89 -7.93 8.56
N ASN A 20 8.28 -7.99 7.38
CA ASN A 20 8.79 -7.37 6.15
C ASN A 20 7.96 -6.14 5.71
N ASP A 21 7.07 -5.67 6.57
CA ASP A 21 6.21 -4.52 6.33
C ASP A 21 5.28 -4.63 5.11
N THR A 22 5.06 -5.84 4.59
CA THR A 22 4.20 -6.06 3.42
C THR A 22 2.74 -6.38 3.75
N ALA A 23 2.39 -6.49 5.03
CA ALA A 23 1.04 -6.78 5.48
C ALA A 23 0.69 -6.05 6.77
N LEU A 24 -0.47 -5.38 6.79
CA LEU A 24 -1.08 -4.81 7.99
C LEU A 24 -1.82 -5.90 8.77
N LEU A 25 -1.44 -6.11 10.03
CA LEU A 25 -2.06 -7.04 10.95
C LEU A 25 -3.28 -6.37 11.59
N ILE A 26 -4.48 -6.78 11.16
CA ILE A 26 -5.75 -6.13 11.53
C ILE A 26 -6.13 -6.39 13.00
N GLY A 27 -5.55 -7.41 13.61
CA GLY A 27 -5.75 -7.76 15.01
C GLY A 27 -6.76 -8.88 15.25
N ASN A 28 -7.68 -9.14 14.33
CA ASN A 28 -8.69 -10.21 14.41
C ASN A 28 -8.24 -11.55 13.77
N GLY A 29 -6.94 -11.75 13.58
CA GLY A 29 -6.39 -12.92 12.89
C GLY A 29 -6.31 -12.80 11.37
N LEU A 30 -6.83 -11.72 10.77
CA LEU A 30 -6.61 -11.37 9.37
C LEU A 30 -5.41 -10.42 9.20
N LYS A 31 -4.89 -10.39 7.97
CA LYS A 31 -3.95 -9.38 7.48
C LYS A 31 -4.43 -8.79 6.16
N LEU A 32 -4.09 -7.54 5.92
CA LEU A 32 -4.31 -6.82 4.67
C LEU A 32 -2.98 -6.64 3.93
N ARG A 33 -2.94 -6.99 2.64
CA ARG A 33 -1.86 -6.63 1.71
C ARG A 33 -2.41 -5.71 0.63
N ILE A 34 -1.61 -4.75 0.19
CA ILE A 34 -1.87 -4.00 -1.05
C ILE A 34 -0.91 -4.54 -2.11
N LEU A 35 -1.43 -4.92 -3.27
CA LEU A 35 -0.66 -5.56 -4.34
C LEU A 35 -0.66 -4.72 -5.62
N ASP A 36 0.48 -4.71 -6.30
CA ASP A 36 0.63 -4.40 -7.73
C ASP A 36 0.71 -5.74 -8.49
N GLY A 37 -0.39 -6.12 -9.14
CA GLY A 37 -0.59 -7.48 -9.62
C GLY A 37 -0.49 -8.49 -8.47
N THR A 38 0.59 -9.29 -8.46
CA THR A 38 0.87 -10.28 -7.40
C THR A 38 1.94 -9.82 -6.42
N ARG A 39 2.60 -8.68 -6.68
CA ARG A 39 3.71 -8.19 -5.86
C ARG A 39 3.16 -7.31 -4.73
N PRO A 40 3.48 -7.60 -3.46
CA PRO A 40 3.02 -6.74 -2.38
C PRO A 40 3.82 -5.43 -2.32
N PHE A 41 3.15 -4.35 -1.93
CA PHE A 41 3.79 -3.13 -1.49
C PHE A 41 4.34 -3.28 -0.07
N THR A 42 5.44 -2.59 0.20
CA THR A 42 5.93 -2.33 1.56
C THR A 42 5.20 -1.09 2.09
N PHE A 43 4.50 -1.23 3.21
CA PHE A 43 3.84 -0.12 3.89
C PHE A 43 4.86 0.88 4.41
N ASN A 44 4.44 2.14 4.56
CA ASN A 44 5.24 3.23 5.13
C ASN A 44 6.54 3.55 4.38
N GLN A 45 6.71 3.02 3.17
CA GLN A 45 7.82 3.33 2.26
C GLN A 45 7.30 4.10 1.04
N TYR A 46 8.02 5.16 0.66
CA TYR A 46 7.76 5.89 -0.59
C TYR A 46 8.44 5.18 -1.76
N ASN A 47 7.71 5.01 -2.86
CA ASN A 47 8.22 4.51 -4.13
C ASN A 47 7.67 5.38 -5.27
N GLU A 48 8.38 5.41 -6.40
CA GLU A 48 7.95 6.16 -7.59
C GLU A 48 6.54 5.71 -8.01
N TYR A 49 5.63 6.68 -8.12
CA TYR A 49 4.25 6.51 -8.55
C TYR A 49 4.06 6.95 -10.00
N ALA A 50 4.67 8.06 -10.40
CA ALA A 50 4.55 8.61 -11.72
C ALA A 50 5.74 9.50 -12.09
N ASP A 51 6.08 9.50 -13.38
CA ASP A 51 7.10 10.36 -13.98
C ASP A 51 6.47 11.28 -15.05
N PHE A 52 6.47 12.59 -14.77
CA PHE A 52 5.91 13.63 -15.64
C PHE A 52 6.99 14.40 -16.43
N THR A 53 8.20 13.85 -16.57
CA THR A 53 9.26 14.47 -17.39
C THR A 53 9.01 14.42 -18.90
N GLY A 54 8.00 13.65 -19.34
CA GLY A 54 7.59 13.54 -20.73
C GLY A 54 6.26 14.24 -21.06
N SER A 55 5.60 13.80 -22.13
CA SER A 55 4.28 14.30 -22.56
C SER A 55 3.11 13.65 -21.81
N THR A 56 3.38 12.88 -20.75
CA THR A 56 2.37 12.20 -19.95
C THR A 56 1.57 13.24 -19.18
N LEU A 57 0.26 13.28 -19.35
CA LEU A 57 -0.63 14.22 -18.65
C LEU A 57 -1.53 13.54 -17.60
N GLN A 58 -1.60 12.21 -17.63
CA GLN A 58 -2.42 11.41 -16.74
C GLN A 58 -1.75 10.06 -16.50
N VAL A 59 -1.75 9.61 -15.25
CA VAL A 59 -1.30 8.27 -14.84
C VAL A 59 -2.43 7.61 -14.06
N GLU A 60 -2.72 6.35 -14.39
CA GLU A 60 -3.67 5.50 -13.67
C GLU A 60 -2.94 4.24 -13.20
N GLN A 61 -3.20 3.83 -11.96
CA GLN A 61 -2.69 2.58 -11.40
C GLN A 61 -3.83 1.80 -10.76
N THR A 62 -3.82 0.48 -10.95
CA THR A 62 -4.76 -0.44 -10.31
C THR A 62 -4.06 -1.20 -9.19
N TYR A 63 -4.64 -1.17 -7.99
CA TYR A 63 -4.14 -1.89 -6.83
C TYR A 63 -5.15 -2.92 -6.35
N THR A 64 -4.66 -4.06 -5.85
CA THR A 64 -5.51 -5.07 -5.20
C THR A 64 -5.33 -5.00 -3.69
N ALA A 65 -6.43 -4.75 -2.96
CA ALA A 65 -6.50 -4.93 -1.52
C ALA A 65 -6.87 -6.39 -1.21
N GLU A 66 -5.92 -7.16 -0.69
CA GLU A 66 -6.09 -8.58 -0.40
C GLU A 66 -6.18 -8.81 1.12
N LEU A 67 -7.27 -9.44 1.57
CA LEU A 67 -7.42 -9.95 2.93
C LEU A 67 -7.12 -11.45 2.98
N SER A 68 -6.28 -11.87 3.91
CA SER A 68 -5.97 -13.28 4.13
C SER A 68 -5.71 -13.59 5.62
N PRO A 69 -5.81 -14.86 6.06
CA PRO A 69 -5.49 -15.24 7.42
C PRO A 69 -4.00 -15.05 7.76
N VAL A 70 -3.72 -14.72 9.02
CA VAL A 70 -2.37 -14.82 9.58
C VAL A 70 -2.11 -16.28 9.95
N ALA A 71 -1.03 -16.86 9.44
CA ALA A 71 -0.69 -18.27 9.70
C ALA A 71 -0.60 -18.56 11.20
N GLY A 72 -1.27 -19.62 11.65
CA GLY A 72 -1.27 -20.05 13.05
C GLY A 72 -2.13 -19.19 13.98
N LYS A 73 -2.86 -18.19 13.48
CA LYS A 73 -3.83 -17.43 14.28
C LYS A 73 -5.26 -17.84 13.91
N ALA A 74 -6.09 -18.04 14.93
CA ALA A 74 -7.53 -18.13 14.73
C ALA A 74 -8.09 -16.78 14.25
N ILE A 75 -9.19 -16.81 13.52
CA ILE A 75 -9.91 -15.60 13.11
C ILE A 75 -10.98 -15.32 14.15
N ASP A 76 -10.90 -14.14 14.77
CA ASP A 76 -11.92 -13.67 15.69
C ASP A 76 -13.07 -13.06 14.89
N SER A 77 -14.24 -13.70 14.97
CA SER A 77 -15.43 -13.28 14.25
C SER A 77 -16.03 -12.02 14.88
N GLY A 78 -16.35 -11.03 14.06
CA GLY A 78 -16.95 -9.76 14.50
C GLY A 78 -16.63 -8.62 13.55
N PRO A 79 -17.25 -7.45 13.73
CA PRO A 79 -16.90 -6.26 12.98
C PRO A 79 -15.46 -5.84 13.30
N PHE A 80 -14.73 -5.43 12.27
CA PHE A 80 -13.42 -4.80 12.40
C PHE A 80 -13.33 -3.64 11.43
N GLU A 81 -12.47 -2.68 11.74
CA GLU A 81 -12.13 -1.56 10.87
C GLU A 81 -10.62 -1.39 10.82
N THR A 82 -10.11 -0.99 9.67
CA THR A 82 -8.72 -0.57 9.51
C THR A 82 -8.63 0.54 8.47
N VAL A 83 -7.64 1.42 8.62
CA VAL A 83 -7.43 2.55 7.72
C VAL A 83 -6.03 2.45 7.11
N VAL A 84 -5.97 2.58 5.79
CA VAL A 84 -4.73 2.75 5.03
C VAL A 84 -4.81 4.07 4.29
N LEU A 85 -3.81 4.93 4.50
CA LEU A 85 -3.71 6.23 3.86
C LEU A 85 -2.83 6.12 2.62
N PHE A 86 -3.36 6.48 1.46
CA PHE A 86 -2.54 6.67 0.27
C PHE A 86 -1.96 8.09 0.28
N LYS A 87 -0.64 8.19 0.47
CA LYS A 87 0.09 9.47 0.50
C LYS A 87 0.85 9.66 -0.81
N ILE A 88 0.85 10.87 -1.35
CA ILE A 88 1.63 11.24 -2.52
C ILE A 88 2.48 12.47 -2.19
N ASN A 89 3.75 12.46 -2.59
CA ASN A 89 4.65 13.61 -2.55
C ASN A 89 5.19 13.89 -3.97
N TYR A 90 5.41 15.16 -4.30
CA TYR A 90 6.09 15.56 -5.54
C TYR A 90 7.52 16.02 -5.22
N HIS A 91 8.45 15.81 -6.14
CA HIS A 91 9.81 16.35 -6.07
C HIS A 91 10.37 16.67 -7.46
#